data_AF-A0A7S1YDR0-F1
#
_entry.id   AF-A0A7S1YDR0-F1
#
_cell.length_a   1.000
_cell.length_b   1.000
_cell.length_c   1.000
_cell.angle_alpha   90.00
_cell.angle_beta   90.00
_cell.angle_gamma   90.00
#
_symmetry.space_group_name_H-M   'P 1'
#
loop_
_entity.id
_entity.type
_entity.pdbx_description
1 polymer ?
#
loop_
_entity_poly.entity_id
_entity_poly.type
_entity_poly.pdbx_seq_one_letter_code
_entity_poly.pdbx_strand_id
1 'polypeptide(L)'
;VLLTTVGLLLSTRNVFGRFDESYLEFENMSYLLGITVVVLDIQLILQMMRRDARDDSNGDEVGLQETISPNGRCGVIDDATVHVYGATYTAAATWWSLRTSMSCPSLIGDFDHILGPLSLSIFLFSITAPLLTLIHHYTDYQSKLVDRILKTIVGLARGGVTVDQLPRLSDLEVYRATSLFVIGVIACTYAPGTLTMTLRGQDWWSRVMELHPGQSWIESTTALFGVYATQASMVAHRAGKKGVATYAQIVPAFTLLCLALTIFPTISSVYWLGDQISLVEFYGE
;
A
#
# COMPACT_ATOMS: atom_id res chain seq x y z
N VAL A 1 4.60 -9.93 12.10
CA VAL A 1 3.94 -10.94 12.97
C VAL A 1 2.84 -10.27 13.77
N LEU A 2 3.14 -9.38 14.72
CA LEU A 2 2.12 -8.73 15.55
C LEU A 2 1.00 -8.06 14.73
N LEU A 3 1.36 -7.22 13.74
CA LEU A 3 0.40 -6.58 12.83
C LEU A 3 -0.52 -7.62 12.13
N THR A 4 0.03 -8.74 11.67
CA THR A 4 -0.74 -9.82 11.03
C THR A 4 -1.68 -10.52 12.01
N THR A 5 -1.26 -10.72 13.26
CA THR A 5 -2.10 -11.30 14.32
C THR A 5 -3.30 -10.40 14.61
N VAL A 6 -3.08 -9.09 14.72
CA VAL A 6 -4.17 -8.11 14.91
C VAL A 6 -5.12 -8.12 13.72
N GLY A 7 -4.58 -8.16 12.50
CA GLY A 7 -5.39 -8.25 11.29
C GLY A 7 -6.25 -9.52 11.22
N LEU A 8 -5.74 -10.66 11.68
CA LEU A 8 -6.53 -11.90 11.77
C LEU A 8 -7.67 -11.77 12.80
N LEU A 9 -7.42 -11.13 13.94
CA LEU A 9 -8.45 -10.90 14.96
C LEU A 9 -9.55 -9.97 14.44
N LEU A 10 -9.19 -8.87 13.78
CA LEU A 10 -10.17 -7.97 13.13
C LEU A 10 -10.93 -8.67 12.01
N SER A 11 -10.25 -9.44 11.16
CA SER A 11 -10.87 -10.24 10.11
C SER A 11 -11.90 -11.20 10.69
N THR A 12 -11.54 -11.93 11.74
CA THR A 12 -12.44 -12.87 12.43
C THR A 12 -13.67 -12.14 12.98
N ARG A 13 -13.49 -10.96 13.58
CA ARG A 13 -14.62 -10.18 14.09
C ARG A 13 -15.57 -9.69 13.00
N ASN A 14 -15.06 -9.24 11.85
CA ASN A 14 -15.89 -8.87 10.70
C ASN A 14 -16.72 -10.05 10.20
N VAL A 15 -16.10 -11.23 10.10
CA VAL A 15 -16.78 -12.45 9.67
C VAL A 15 -17.96 -12.79 10.60
N PHE A 16 -17.78 -12.59 11.91
CA PHE A 16 -18.81 -12.86 12.91
C PHE A 16 -19.69 -11.64 13.28
N GLY A 17 -19.57 -10.51 12.57
CA GLY A 17 -20.39 -9.32 12.80
C GLY A 17 -20.21 -8.70 14.18
N ARG A 18 -19.01 -8.78 14.78
CA ARG A 18 -18.73 -8.26 16.12
C ARG A 18 -18.06 -6.89 16.09
N PHE A 19 -18.87 -5.84 16.15
CA PHE A 19 -18.44 -4.43 16.18
C PHE A 19 -18.66 -3.83 17.58
N ASP A 20 -17.83 -4.24 18.54
CA ASP A 20 -17.91 -3.85 19.95
C ASP A 20 -16.67 -3.03 20.39
N GLU A 21 -16.59 -2.64 21.67
CA GLU A 21 -15.45 -1.86 22.20
C GLU A 21 -14.10 -2.53 21.93
N SER A 22 -14.04 -3.86 22.05
CA SER A 22 -12.80 -4.59 21.82
C SER A 22 -12.43 -4.67 20.33
N TYR A 23 -13.39 -4.44 19.41
CA TYR A 23 -13.06 -4.18 18.00
C TYR A 23 -12.26 -2.89 17.86
N LEU A 24 -12.73 -1.80 18.50
CA LEU A 24 -12.03 -0.50 18.50
C LEU A 24 -10.64 -0.60 19.12
N GLU A 25 -10.46 -1.41 20.16
CA GLU A 25 -9.13 -1.66 20.74
C GLU A 25 -8.16 -2.28 19.72
N PHE A 26 -8.61 -3.29 18.97
CA PHE A 26 -7.80 -3.89 17.92
C PHE A 26 -7.57 -2.94 16.75
N GLU A 27 -8.57 -2.16 16.37
CA GLU A 27 -8.45 -1.12 15.35
C GLU A 27 -7.38 -0.08 15.75
N ASN A 28 -7.44 0.43 16.98
CA ASN A 28 -6.49 1.38 17.54
C ASN A 28 -5.07 0.80 17.62
N MET A 29 -4.93 -0.45 18.03
CA MET A 29 -3.63 -1.14 17.99
C MET A 29 -3.12 -1.27 16.55
N SER A 30 -4.01 -1.47 15.57
CA SER A 30 -3.65 -1.54 14.15
C SER A 30 -3.08 -0.23 13.64
N TYR A 31 -3.62 0.92 14.06
CA TYR A 31 -3.08 2.23 13.72
C TYR A 31 -1.67 2.42 14.27
N LEU A 32 -1.46 2.12 15.55
CA LEU A 32 -0.15 2.25 16.18
C LEU A 32 0.89 1.38 15.48
N LEU A 33 0.50 0.14 15.13
CA LEU A 33 1.39 -0.77 14.39
C LEU A 33 1.62 -0.30 12.95
N GLY A 34 0.60 0.22 12.27
CA GLY A 34 0.71 0.80 10.92
C GLY A 34 1.67 2.00 10.90
N ILE A 35 1.52 2.94 11.83
CA ILE A 35 2.41 4.09 12.01
C ILE A 35 3.84 3.61 12.32
N THR A 36 3.99 2.65 13.23
CA THR A 36 5.31 2.09 13.58
C THR A 36 6.00 1.50 12.35
N VAL A 37 5.27 0.75 11.54
CA VAL A 37 5.76 0.17 10.30
C VAL A 37 6.19 1.25 9.31
N VAL A 38 5.40 2.32 9.13
CA VAL A 38 5.77 3.45 8.27
C VAL A 38 7.07 4.09 8.74
N VAL A 39 7.23 4.32 10.04
CA VAL A 39 8.48 4.88 10.61
C VAL A 39 9.67 3.97 10.33
N LEU A 40 9.52 2.65 10.54
CA LEU A 40 10.59 1.68 10.28
C LEU A 40 10.94 1.62 8.78
N ASP A 41 9.95 1.65 7.90
CA ASP A 41 10.18 1.64 6.46
C ASP A 41 10.87 2.95 5.99
N ILE A 42 10.48 4.11 6.53
CA ILE A 42 11.17 5.39 6.25
C ILE A 42 12.62 5.33 6.73
N GLN A 43 12.87 4.83 7.95
CA GLN A 43 14.24 4.67 8.46
C GLN A 43 15.07 3.77 7.55
N LEU A 44 14.49 2.66 7.07
CA LEU A 44 15.14 1.75 6.13
C LEU A 44 15.47 2.45 4.80
N ILE A 45 14.52 3.19 4.22
CA ILE A 45 14.72 3.97 2.99
C ILE A 45 15.82 5.02 3.17
N LEU A 46 15.83 5.75 4.29
CA LEU A 46 16.88 6.73 4.59
C LEU A 46 18.26 6.07 4.76
N GLN A 47 18.32 4.88 5.37
CA GLN A 47 19.57 4.11 5.47
C GLN A 47 20.05 3.63 4.11
N MET A 48 19.13 3.20 3.25
CA MET A 48 19.39 2.81 1.86
C MET A 48 20.00 3.98 1.07
N MET A 49 19.36 5.14 1.09
CA MET A 49 19.85 6.34 0.40
C MET A 49 21.23 6.80 0.90
N ARG A 50 21.51 6.68 2.21
CA ARG A 50 22.80 7.06 2.80
C ARG A 50 23.94 6.11 2.41
N ARG A 51 23.65 4.84 2.16
CA ARG A 51 24.66 3.85 1.75
C ARG A 51 25.09 4.04 0.30
N ASP A 52 24.12 4.24 -0.60
CA ASP A 52 24.41 4.49 -2.01
C ASP A 52 25.28 5.75 -2.18
N ALA A 53 25.05 6.79 -1.38
CA ALA A 53 25.90 8.00 -1.38
C ALA A 53 27.33 7.77 -0.85
N ARG A 54 27.59 6.68 -0.12
CA ARG A 54 28.88 6.38 0.50
C ARG A 54 29.73 5.42 -0.34
N ASP A 55 29.10 4.47 -1.04
CA ASP A 55 29.79 3.51 -1.92
C ASP A 55 30.44 4.20 -3.14
N ASP A 56 29.96 5.38 -3.56
CA ASP A 56 30.63 6.22 -4.57
C ASP A 56 31.98 6.80 -4.10
N SER A 57 32.31 6.72 -2.80
CA SER A 57 33.48 7.37 -2.21
C SER A 57 34.61 6.44 -1.77
N ASN A 58 34.35 5.14 -1.53
CA ASN A 58 35.35 4.18 -1.06
C ASN A 58 35.11 2.80 -1.69
N GLY A 59 35.95 2.44 -2.67
CA GLY A 59 35.85 1.18 -3.44
C GLY A 59 36.22 -0.11 -2.70
N ASP A 60 36.25 -0.12 -1.38
CA ASP A 60 36.63 -1.29 -0.57
C ASP A 60 35.84 -1.30 0.75
N GLU A 61 34.67 -1.95 0.80
CA GLU A 61 34.18 -2.58 2.04
C GLU A 61 33.09 -3.62 1.77
N VAL A 62 33.50 -4.89 1.76
CA VAL A 62 32.64 -6.08 1.72
C VAL A 62 32.09 -6.32 3.12
N GLY A 63 30.89 -5.82 3.41
CA GLY A 63 30.40 -5.98 4.78
C GLY A 63 28.96 -5.62 5.14
N LEU A 64 28.01 -5.43 4.20
CA LEU A 64 26.56 -5.52 4.46
C LEU A 64 25.71 -5.36 3.17
N GLN A 65 26.20 -5.89 2.05
CA GLN A 65 25.74 -5.58 0.68
C GLN A 65 24.45 -6.30 0.24
N GLU A 66 23.58 -6.73 1.17
CA GLU A 66 22.45 -7.61 0.83
C GLU A 66 21.10 -6.91 0.59
N THR A 67 20.96 -5.60 0.86
CA THR A 67 19.62 -4.99 0.87
C THR A 67 19.12 -4.52 -0.51
N ILE A 68 20.00 -4.00 -1.39
CA ILE A 68 19.61 -3.47 -2.71
C ILE A 68 20.53 -4.05 -3.76
N SER A 69 19.96 -4.61 -4.83
CA SER A 69 20.73 -5.01 -6.00
C SER A 69 21.39 -3.78 -6.64
N PRO A 70 22.72 -3.77 -6.84
CA PRO A 70 23.40 -2.67 -7.55
C PRO A 70 22.82 -2.51 -8.96
N ASN A 71 22.42 -3.62 -9.58
CA ASN A 71 21.72 -3.63 -10.86
C ASN A 71 20.30 -3.07 -10.69
N GLY A 72 20.04 -1.94 -11.35
CA GLY A 72 18.69 -1.36 -11.52
C GLY A 72 17.74 -2.36 -12.14
N ARG A 73 16.55 -2.52 -11.55
CA ARG A 73 15.46 -3.27 -12.19
C ARG A 73 14.43 -2.31 -12.76
N CYS A 74 13.55 -2.84 -13.60
CA CYS A 74 12.53 -2.02 -14.26
C CYS A 74 11.40 -1.64 -13.29
N GLY A 75 11.12 -0.34 -13.18
CA GLY A 75 9.92 0.19 -12.56
C GLY A 75 9.71 -0.25 -11.11
N VAL A 76 8.50 -0.76 -10.83
CA VAL A 76 8.07 -1.19 -9.47
C VAL A 76 8.71 -2.49 -9.00
N ILE A 77 9.53 -3.14 -9.83
CA ILE A 77 10.24 -4.37 -9.46
C ILE A 77 11.59 -4.06 -8.81
N ASP A 78 12.11 -2.85 -9.00
CA ASP A 78 13.30 -2.38 -8.29
C ASP A 78 13.07 -2.40 -6.78
N ASP A 79 14.05 -2.92 -6.05
CA ASP A 79 13.91 -3.15 -4.62
C ASP A 79 13.67 -1.84 -3.86
N ALA A 80 14.37 -0.76 -4.24
CA ALA A 80 14.17 0.54 -3.64
C ALA A 80 12.74 1.04 -3.90
N THR A 81 12.26 0.90 -5.14
CA THR A 81 10.89 1.25 -5.51
C THR A 81 9.86 0.44 -4.72
N VAL A 82 10.06 -0.87 -4.53
CA VAL A 82 9.15 -1.73 -3.74
C VAL A 82 9.06 -1.26 -2.29
N HIS A 83 10.19 -0.87 -1.68
CA HIS A 83 10.21 -0.37 -0.30
C HIS A 83 9.51 0.99 -0.18
N VAL A 84 9.82 1.94 -1.06
CA VAL A 84 9.14 3.25 -1.09
C VAL A 84 7.64 3.09 -1.34
N TYR A 85 7.28 2.21 -2.27
CA TYR A 85 5.91 1.87 -2.58
C TYR A 85 5.17 1.29 -1.36
N GLY A 86 5.74 0.28 -0.70
CA GLY A 86 5.14 -0.33 0.49
C GLY A 86 4.97 0.66 1.64
N ALA A 87 5.98 1.52 1.87
CA ALA A 87 5.96 2.54 2.91
C ALA A 87 4.87 3.59 2.67
N THR A 88 4.87 4.19 1.47
CA THR A 88 3.90 5.24 1.10
C THR A 88 2.49 4.71 1.05
N TYR A 89 2.28 3.52 0.51
CA TYR A 89 0.98 2.84 0.54
C TYR A 89 0.48 2.62 1.96
N THR A 90 1.35 2.08 2.83
CA THR A 90 1.00 1.82 4.23
C THR A 90 0.64 3.12 4.94
N ALA A 91 1.36 4.21 4.68
CA ALA A 91 1.04 5.52 5.23
C ALA A 91 -0.33 6.04 4.75
N ALA A 92 -0.60 5.98 3.44
CA ALA A 92 -1.88 6.42 2.86
C ALA A 92 -3.06 5.60 3.38
N ALA A 93 -2.93 4.27 3.41
CA ALA A 93 -3.98 3.37 3.91
C ALA A 93 -4.19 3.53 5.42
N THR A 94 -3.12 3.70 6.20
CA THR A 94 -3.23 3.96 7.66
C THR A 94 -3.90 5.30 7.93
N TRP A 95 -3.54 6.35 7.18
CA TRP A 95 -4.21 7.65 7.28
C TRP A 95 -5.69 7.54 6.93
N TRP A 96 -6.04 6.95 5.78
CA TRP A 96 -7.44 6.81 5.35
C TRP A 96 -8.26 6.03 6.37
N SER A 97 -7.66 4.94 6.88
CA SER A 97 -8.27 4.09 7.89
C SER A 97 -8.53 4.83 9.21
N LEU A 98 -7.54 5.55 9.71
CA LEU A 98 -7.67 6.34 10.93
C LEU A 98 -8.66 7.49 10.73
N ARG A 99 -8.64 8.13 9.55
CA ARG A 99 -9.49 9.28 9.23
C ARG A 99 -10.96 8.91 9.12
N THR A 100 -11.27 7.70 8.70
CA THR A 100 -12.64 7.16 8.60
C THR A 100 -13.08 6.44 9.88
N SER A 101 -12.21 6.26 10.86
CA SER A 101 -12.55 5.65 12.14
C SER A 101 -13.33 6.58 13.06
N MET A 102 -14.15 5.98 13.93
CA MET A 102 -14.74 6.66 15.09
C MET A 102 -13.69 7.17 16.08
N SER A 103 -12.48 6.61 16.06
CA SER A 103 -11.38 6.98 16.96
C SER A 103 -10.47 8.08 16.38
N CYS A 104 -10.84 8.71 15.24
CA CYS A 104 -10.01 9.74 14.61
C CYS A 104 -9.82 10.95 15.54
N PRO A 105 -8.56 11.29 15.93
CA PRO A 105 -8.29 12.54 16.63
C PRO A 105 -8.67 13.74 15.75
N SER A 106 -9.26 14.78 16.35
CA SER A 106 -9.67 15.99 15.62
C SER A 106 -8.52 16.68 14.88
N LEU A 107 -7.30 16.62 15.46
CA LEU A 107 -6.08 17.18 14.87
C LEU A 107 -5.76 16.62 13.48
N ILE A 108 -6.18 15.40 13.16
CA ILE A 108 -5.88 14.80 11.84
C ILE A 108 -6.66 15.50 10.73
N GLY A 109 -7.88 15.97 11.02
CA GLY A 109 -8.70 16.70 10.06
C GLY A 109 -8.03 17.97 9.53
N ASP A 110 -7.21 18.63 10.36
CA ASP A 110 -6.46 19.83 9.97
C ASP A 110 -5.46 19.55 8.82
N PHE A 111 -5.02 18.30 8.66
CA PHE A 111 -4.08 17.89 7.63
C PHE A 111 -4.74 17.28 6.38
N ASP A 112 -6.07 17.19 6.32
CA ASP A 112 -6.80 16.56 5.19
C ASP A 112 -6.45 17.22 3.84
N HIS A 113 -6.22 18.53 3.82
CA HIS A 113 -5.84 19.28 2.61
C HIS A 113 -4.48 18.88 2.02
N ILE A 114 -3.61 18.24 2.81
CA ILE A 114 -2.31 17.70 2.36
C ILE A 114 -2.40 16.19 2.20
N LEU A 115 -2.90 15.50 3.23
CA LEU A 115 -2.90 14.05 3.30
C LEU A 115 -3.92 13.42 2.34
N GLY A 116 -5.04 14.09 2.05
CA GLY A 116 -6.03 13.66 1.07
C GLY A 116 -5.46 13.58 -0.35
N PRO A 117 -5.00 14.69 -0.96
CA PRO A 117 -4.39 14.67 -2.28
C PRO A 117 -3.18 13.73 -2.39
N LEU A 118 -2.36 13.66 -1.33
CA LEU A 118 -1.21 12.77 -1.29
C LEU A 118 -1.64 11.30 -1.31
N SER A 119 -2.59 10.91 -0.46
CA SER A 119 -3.11 9.54 -0.40
C SER A 119 -3.81 9.15 -1.70
N LEU A 120 -4.60 10.06 -2.28
CA LEU A 120 -5.22 9.86 -3.60
C LEU A 120 -4.15 9.56 -4.66
N SER A 121 -3.08 10.36 -4.69
CA SER A 121 -1.98 10.18 -5.63
C SER A 121 -1.29 8.82 -5.43
N ILE A 122 -1.11 8.38 -4.18
CA ILE A 122 -0.53 7.07 -3.85
C ILE A 122 -1.44 5.92 -4.31
N PHE A 123 -2.76 6.02 -4.08
CA PHE A 123 -3.71 4.99 -4.53
C PHE A 123 -3.76 4.92 -6.06
N LEU A 124 -3.75 6.05 -6.77
CA LEU A 124 -3.67 6.06 -8.25
C LEU A 124 -2.31 5.55 -8.75
N PHE A 125 -1.22 5.85 -8.04
CA PHE A 125 0.11 5.35 -8.37
C PHE A 125 0.20 3.83 -8.23
N SER A 126 -0.54 3.25 -7.27
CA SER A 126 -0.54 1.81 -7.01
C SER A 126 -1.03 0.94 -8.16
N ILE A 127 -1.93 1.45 -9.00
CA ILE A 127 -2.31 0.78 -10.24
C ILE A 127 -1.43 1.23 -11.41
N THR A 128 -1.09 2.52 -11.48
CA THR A 128 -0.43 3.11 -12.65
C THR A 128 1.01 2.62 -12.79
N ALA A 129 1.78 2.55 -11.70
CA ALA A 129 3.20 2.20 -11.80
C ALA A 129 3.44 0.72 -12.18
N PRO A 130 2.73 -0.28 -11.62
CA PRO A 130 2.80 -1.65 -12.11
C PRO A 130 2.29 -1.80 -13.55
N LEU A 131 1.22 -1.09 -13.92
CA LEU A 131 0.70 -1.11 -15.28
C LEU A 131 1.73 -0.57 -16.28
N LEU A 132 2.36 0.57 -15.99
CA LEU A 132 3.41 1.13 -16.84
C LEU A 132 4.62 0.20 -16.94
N THR A 133 4.96 -0.48 -15.85
CA THR A 133 6.05 -1.49 -15.82
C THR A 133 5.72 -2.67 -16.75
N LEU A 134 4.48 -3.16 -16.73
CA LEU A 134 4.00 -4.23 -17.61
C LEU A 134 3.91 -3.78 -19.07
N ILE A 135 3.38 -2.58 -19.34
CA ILE A 135 3.33 -2.00 -20.69
C ILE A 135 4.73 -1.92 -21.26
N HIS A 136 5.69 -1.37 -20.52
CA HIS A 136 7.10 -1.29 -20.95
C HIS A 136 7.70 -2.65 -21.31
N HIS A 137 7.32 -3.71 -20.60
CA HIS A 137 7.78 -5.07 -20.89
C HIS A 137 7.15 -5.65 -22.17
N TYR A 138 5.83 -5.52 -22.34
CA TYR A 138 5.10 -6.17 -23.44
C TYR A 138 5.10 -5.39 -24.75
N THR A 139 5.24 -4.07 -24.69
CA THR A 139 5.32 -3.26 -25.91
C THR A 139 6.77 -3.13 -26.32
N ASP A 140 7.18 -3.82 -27.40
CA ASP A 140 8.44 -3.51 -28.11
C ASP A 140 8.49 -2.04 -28.58
N TYR A 141 7.33 -1.37 -28.57
CA TYR A 141 7.21 0.08 -28.64
C TYR A 141 7.78 0.72 -27.38
N GLN A 142 9.07 1.08 -27.41
CA GLN A 142 9.69 1.97 -26.44
C GLN A 142 9.05 3.35 -26.51
N SER A 143 7.86 3.52 -25.91
CA SER A 143 7.31 4.83 -25.64
C SER A 143 8.34 5.58 -24.78
N LYS A 144 9.01 6.56 -25.38
CA LYS A 144 10.00 7.40 -24.70
C LYS A 144 9.44 8.04 -23.43
N LEU A 145 8.14 8.26 -23.39
CA LEU A 145 7.43 8.77 -22.21
C LEU A 145 7.38 7.73 -21.09
N VAL A 146 6.97 6.49 -21.37
CA VAL A 146 6.90 5.41 -20.37
C VAL A 146 8.29 5.10 -19.83
N ASP A 147 9.29 4.98 -20.70
CA ASP A 147 10.69 4.77 -20.30
C ASP A 147 11.19 5.89 -19.37
N ARG A 148 10.93 7.16 -19.73
CA ARG A 148 11.29 8.31 -18.89
C ARG A 148 10.60 8.26 -17.53
N ILE A 149 9.29 7.97 -17.49
CA ILE A 149 8.54 7.89 -16.23
C ILE A 149 9.13 6.79 -15.32
N LEU A 150 9.37 5.59 -15.86
CA LEU A 150 9.91 4.49 -15.09
C LEU A 150 11.34 4.78 -14.60
N LYS A 151 12.19 5.39 -15.44
CA LYS A 151 13.53 5.85 -15.03
C LYS A 151 13.46 6.89 -13.92
N THR A 152 12.53 7.83 -14.00
CA THR A 152 12.30 8.81 -12.92
C THR A 152 11.86 8.12 -11.64
N ILE A 153 10.93 7.16 -11.70
CA ILE A 153 10.46 6.42 -10.52
C ILE A 153 11.63 5.68 -9.85
N VAL A 154 12.40 4.91 -10.63
CA VAL A 154 13.54 4.15 -10.11
C VAL A 154 14.63 5.10 -9.59
N GLY A 155 14.93 6.16 -10.34
CA GLY A 155 15.93 7.15 -9.95
C GLY A 155 15.56 7.86 -8.65
N LEU A 156 14.31 8.29 -8.49
CA LEU A 156 13.82 8.89 -7.24
C LEU A 156 13.88 7.91 -6.07
N ALA A 157 13.47 6.65 -6.28
CA ALA A 157 13.54 5.61 -5.24
C ALA A 157 14.99 5.32 -4.81
N ARG A 158 15.95 5.45 -5.72
CA ARG A 158 17.40 5.31 -5.50
C ARG A 158 18.09 6.62 -5.11
N GLY A 159 17.35 7.65 -4.68
CA GLY A 159 17.93 8.89 -4.19
C GLY A 159 18.54 9.81 -5.25
N GLY A 160 18.02 9.76 -6.48
CA GLY A 160 18.39 10.67 -7.58
C GLY A 160 19.40 10.09 -8.58
N VAL A 161 19.74 8.80 -8.47
CA VAL A 161 20.65 8.11 -9.40
C VAL A 161 20.03 8.06 -10.80
N THR A 162 20.76 8.52 -11.81
CA THR A 162 20.36 8.41 -13.22
C THR A 162 20.43 6.96 -13.68
N VAL A 163 19.33 6.48 -14.28
CA VAL A 163 19.24 5.13 -14.85
C VAL A 163 19.26 5.21 -16.37
N ASP A 164 20.36 4.77 -16.98
CA ASP A 164 20.57 4.88 -18.43
C ASP A 164 19.65 3.96 -19.22
N GLN A 165 19.48 2.72 -18.77
CA GLN A 165 18.66 1.71 -19.42
C GLN A 165 17.93 0.86 -18.37
N LEU A 166 16.63 0.63 -18.61
CA LEU A 166 15.84 -0.30 -17.81
C LEU A 166 15.95 -1.68 -18.44
N PRO A 167 16.35 -2.72 -17.69
CA PRO A 167 16.37 -4.07 -18.22
C PRO A 167 14.95 -4.57 -18.51
N ARG A 168 14.83 -5.53 -19.42
CA ARG A 168 13.56 -6.27 -19.58
C ARG A 168 13.28 -7.09 -18.32
N LEU A 169 12.00 -7.15 -17.93
CA LEU A 169 11.56 -8.04 -16.86
C LEU A 169 11.83 -9.50 -17.24
N SER A 170 12.33 -10.27 -16.29
CA SER A 170 12.28 -11.73 -16.34
C SER A 170 10.86 -12.26 -16.10
N ASP A 171 10.57 -13.51 -16.45
CA ASP A 171 9.25 -14.13 -16.24
C ASP A 171 8.75 -14.00 -14.79
N LEU A 172 9.65 -14.18 -13.82
CA LEU A 172 9.34 -14.02 -12.40
C LEU A 172 8.97 -12.58 -12.03
N GLU A 173 9.62 -11.60 -12.66
CA GLU A 173 9.37 -10.19 -12.43
C GLU A 173 8.07 -9.73 -13.08
N VAL A 174 7.69 -10.34 -14.21
CA VAL A 174 6.36 -10.19 -14.80
C VAL A 174 5.29 -10.65 -13.81
N TYR A 175 5.42 -11.86 -13.25
CA TYR A 175 4.47 -12.33 -12.23
C TYR A 175 4.35 -11.38 -11.03
N ARG A 176 5.48 -10.83 -10.56
CA ARG A 176 5.49 -9.83 -9.48
C ARG A 176 4.77 -8.55 -9.88
N ALA A 177 5.04 -8.02 -11.08
CA ALA A 177 4.42 -6.80 -11.57
C ALA A 177 2.91 -6.98 -11.77
N THR A 178 2.48 -8.13 -12.29
CA THR A 178 1.07 -8.50 -12.40
C THR A 178 0.40 -8.61 -11.04
N SER A 179 1.04 -9.26 -10.05
CA SER A 179 0.49 -9.30 -8.69
C SER A 179 0.35 -7.91 -8.07
N LEU A 180 1.34 -7.04 -8.26
CA LEU A 180 1.28 -5.65 -7.77
C LEU A 180 0.16 -4.87 -8.46
N PHE A 181 -0.04 -5.08 -9.76
CA PHE A 181 -1.16 -4.49 -10.49
C PHE A 181 -2.51 -4.94 -9.93
N VAL A 182 -2.70 -6.25 -9.70
CA VAL A 182 -3.94 -6.79 -9.11
C VAL A 182 -4.21 -6.20 -7.72
N ILE A 183 -3.18 -6.09 -6.88
CA ILE A 183 -3.31 -5.46 -5.56
C ILE A 183 -3.62 -3.95 -5.70
N GLY A 184 -3.00 -3.27 -6.67
CA GLY A 184 -3.26 -1.85 -6.98
C GLY A 184 -4.69 -1.58 -7.43
N VAL A 185 -5.34 -2.53 -8.13
CA VAL A 185 -6.77 -2.42 -8.46
C VAL A 185 -7.63 -2.38 -7.21
N ILE A 186 -7.32 -3.20 -6.20
CA ILE A 186 -8.04 -3.17 -4.92
C ILE A 186 -7.80 -1.83 -4.22
N ALA A 187 -6.57 -1.33 -4.22
CA ALA A 187 -6.28 -0.04 -3.61
C ALA A 187 -7.04 1.14 -4.22
N CYS A 188 -7.34 1.07 -5.51
CA CYS A 188 -8.14 2.08 -6.19
C CYS A 188 -9.58 2.17 -5.68
N THR A 189 -10.08 1.19 -4.90
CA THR A 189 -11.39 1.33 -4.25
C THR A 189 -11.41 2.43 -3.20
N TYR A 190 -10.26 2.81 -2.63
CA TYR A 190 -10.17 3.93 -1.68
C TYR A 190 -10.08 5.30 -2.38
N ALA A 191 -9.79 5.33 -3.69
CA ALA A 191 -9.59 6.56 -4.43
C ALA A 191 -10.85 7.44 -4.50
N PRO A 192 -12.07 6.92 -4.77
CA PRO A 192 -13.29 7.72 -4.73
C PRO A 192 -13.54 8.37 -3.36
N GLY A 193 -13.42 7.60 -2.27
CA GLY A 193 -13.58 8.14 -0.91
C GLY A 193 -12.57 9.22 -0.57
N THR A 194 -11.30 8.98 -0.91
CA THR A 194 -10.22 9.95 -0.70
C THR A 194 -10.41 11.21 -1.54
N LEU A 195 -10.87 11.07 -2.79
CA LEU A 195 -11.18 12.20 -3.68
C LEU A 195 -12.33 13.03 -3.13
N THR A 196 -13.43 12.39 -2.72
CA THR A 196 -14.58 13.11 -2.16
C THR A 196 -14.21 13.81 -0.85
N MET A 197 -13.46 13.16 0.04
CA MET A 197 -12.92 13.80 1.25
C MET A 197 -12.05 15.01 0.90
N THR A 198 -11.19 14.90 -0.11
CA THR A 198 -10.31 15.99 -0.55
C THR A 198 -11.11 17.19 -1.08
N LEU A 199 -12.20 16.93 -1.80
CA LEU A 199 -13.02 17.97 -2.42
C LEU A 199 -14.03 18.61 -1.46
N ARG A 200 -14.63 17.82 -0.57
CA ARG A 200 -15.74 18.25 0.30
C ARG A 200 -15.33 18.45 1.77
N GLY A 201 -14.15 17.98 2.15
CA GLY A 201 -13.59 18.16 3.49
C GLY A 201 -14.27 17.34 4.59
N GLN A 202 -13.99 17.71 5.84
CA GLN A 202 -14.48 17.02 7.05
C GLN A 202 -16.01 16.99 7.15
N ASP A 203 -16.68 18.06 6.73
CA ASP A 203 -18.13 18.19 6.86
C ASP A 203 -18.89 17.10 6.09
N TRP A 204 -18.35 16.67 4.94
CA TRP A 204 -18.91 15.55 4.19
C TRP A 204 -18.84 14.26 5.01
N TRP A 205 -17.68 13.93 5.58
CA TRP A 205 -17.54 12.72 6.37
C TRP A 205 -18.41 12.70 7.61
N SER A 206 -18.52 13.84 8.31
CA SER A 206 -19.42 13.99 9.46
C SER A 206 -20.88 13.69 9.07
N ARG A 207 -21.33 14.15 7.90
CA ARG A 207 -22.66 13.87 7.38
C ARG A 207 -22.85 12.40 7.02
N VAL A 208 -21.87 11.79 6.34
CA VAL A 208 -21.90 10.35 6.03
C VAL A 208 -22.03 9.54 7.31
N MET A 209 -21.32 9.92 8.37
CA MET A 209 -21.41 9.26 9.67
C MET A 209 -22.75 9.43 10.38
N GLU A 210 -23.43 10.56 10.17
CA GLU A 210 -24.77 10.80 10.69
C GLU A 210 -25.82 9.94 9.98
N LEU A 211 -25.73 9.83 8.65
CA LEU A 211 -26.70 9.10 7.81
C LEU A 211 -26.42 7.58 7.77
N HIS A 212 -25.16 7.20 7.77
CA HIS A 212 -24.66 5.84 7.59
C HIS A 212 -23.56 5.52 8.62
N PRO A 213 -23.91 5.35 9.91
CA PRO A 213 -22.92 5.16 10.97
C PRO A 213 -22.07 3.90 10.78
N GLY A 214 -22.60 2.90 10.07
CA GLY A 214 -21.88 1.68 9.68
C GLY A 214 -20.67 1.94 8.78
N GLN A 215 -20.65 3.08 8.08
CA GLN A 215 -19.60 3.42 7.11
C GLN A 215 -18.23 3.56 7.77
N SER A 216 -18.15 4.08 9.01
CA SER A 216 -16.87 4.18 9.73
C SER A 216 -16.19 2.83 9.94
N TRP A 217 -16.97 1.79 10.27
CA TRP A 217 -16.43 0.46 10.48
C TRP A 217 -15.91 -0.13 9.16
N ILE A 218 -16.68 0.00 8.08
CA ILE A 218 -16.30 -0.56 6.78
C ILE A 218 -15.10 0.17 6.21
N GLU A 219 -15.16 1.49 6.03
CA GLU A 219 -14.09 2.25 5.39
C GLU A 219 -12.77 2.13 6.15
N SER A 220 -12.84 2.22 7.48
CA SER A 220 -11.64 2.09 8.30
C SER A 220 -11.04 0.69 8.16
N THR A 221 -11.86 -0.33 8.33
CA THR A 221 -11.34 -1.71 8.38
C THR A 221 -10.87 -2.19 7.02
N THR A 222 -11.60 -1.87 5.95
CA THR A 222 -11.18 -2.21 4.59
C THR A 222 -9.81 -1.61 4.28
N ALA A 223 -9.55 -0.38 4.73
CA ALA A 223 -8.24 0.25 4.62
C ALA A 223 -7.15 -0.43 5.47
N LEU A 224 -7.48 -0.90 6.69
CA LEU A 224 -6.55 -1.73 7.50
C LEU A 224 -6.20 -3.03 6.80
N PHE A 225 -7.15 -3.70 6.13
CA PHE A 225 -6.83 -4.89 5.33
C PHE A 225 -5.86 -4.58 4.20
N GLY A 226 -5.94 -3.38 3.61
CA GLY A 226 -4.93 -2.85 2.70
C GLY A 226 -3.54 -2.76 3.35
N VAL A 227 -3.43 -2.27 4.58
CA VAL A 227 -2.17 -2.23 5.34
C VAL A 227 -1.61 -3.64 5.57
N TYR A 228 -2.46 -4.58 6.00
CA TYR A 228 -2.06 -5.97 6.23
C TYR A 228 -1.58 -6.68 4.96
N ALA A 229 -2.31 -6.49 3.87
CA ALA A 229 -1.96 -7.00 2.56
C ALA A 229 -0.60 -6.46 2.10
N THR A 230 -0.37 -5.15 2.21
CA THR A 230 0.93 -4.56 1.84
C THR A 230 2.08 -5.09 2.68
N GLN A 231 1.90 -5.19 4.00
CA GLN A 231 2.97 -5.66 4.87
C GLN A 231 3.28 -7.14 4.72
N ALA A 232 2.25 -7.95 4.50
CA ALA A 232 2.49 -9.35 4.17
C ALA A 232 3.18 -9.49 2.79
N SER A 233 2.98 -8.54 1.86
CA SER A 233 3.69 -8.49 0.57
C SER A 233 5.17 -8.21 0.76
N MET A 234 5.50 -7.27 1.64
CA MET A 234 6.87 -6.95 2.00
C MET A 234 7.56 -8.13 2.70
N VAL A 235 6.83 -8.91 3.51
CA VAL A 235 7.36 -10.16 4.09
C VAL A 235 7.61 -11.21 3.01
N ALA A 236 6.67 -11.43 2.11
CA ALA A 236 6.80 -12.34 0.97
C ALA A 236 7.99 -11.99 0.08
N HIS A 237 8.17 -10.71 -0.24
CA HIS A 237 9.32 -10.20 -0.98
C HIS A 237 10.65 -10.52 -0.28
N ARG A 238 10.75 -10.24 1.02
CA ARG A 238 11.95 -10.55 1.82
C ARG A 238 12.22 -12.05 1.92
N ALA A 239 11.17 -12.87 2.06
CA ALA A 239 11.30 -14.33 2.08
C ALA A 239 11.81 -14.88 0.74
N GLY A 240 11.30 -14.35 -0.38
CA GLY A 240 11.78 -14.68 -1.73
C GLY A 240 13.23 -14.29 -1.94
N LYS A 241 13.64 -13.10 -1.47
CA LYS A 241 15.05 -12.67 -1.51
C LYS A 241 15.98 -13.60 -0.73
N LYS A 242 15.55 -14.06 0.44
CA LYS A 242 16.32 -14.98 1.28
C LYS A 242 16.31 -16.44 0.79
N GLY A 243 15.65 -16.72 -0.33
CA GLY A 243 15.55 -18.08 -0.88
C GLY A 243 14.69 -19.03 -0.05
N VAL A 244 13.83 -18.52 0.84
CA VAL A 244 12.95 -19.35 1.69
C VAL A 244 11.95 -20.14 0.83
N ALA A 245 11.45 -19.53 -0.24
CA ALA A 245 10.70 -20.19 -1.30
C ALA A 245 10.84 -19.41 -2.61
N THR A 246 10.52 -20.06 -3.73
CA THR A 246 10.64 -19.44 -5.05
C THR A 246 9.58 -18.36 -5.25
N TYR A 247 9.93 -17.28 -5.96
CA TYR A 247 8.95 -16.23 -6.28
C TYR A 247 7.74 -16.76 -7.05
N ALA A 248 7.91 -17.78 -7.89
CA ALA A 248 6.82 -18.44 -8.61
C ALA A 248 5.77 -19.07 -7.68
N GLN A 249 6.18 -19.52 -6.49
CA GLN A 249 5.27 -20.09 -5.48
C GLN A 249 4.73 -19.02 -4.53
N ILE A 250 5.63 -18.15 -4.03
CA ILE A 250 5.28 -17.14 -3.03
C ILE A 250 4.30 -16.13 -3.60
N VAL A 251 4.56 -15.60 -4.81
CA VAL A 251 3.80 -14.46 -5.35
C VAL A 251 2.32 -14.81 -5.53
N PRO A 252 1.92 -15.89 -6.24
CA PRO A 252 0.50 -16.20 -6.42
C PRO A 252 -0.21 -16.55 -5.12
N ALA A 253 0.41 -17.35 -4.25
CA ALA A 253 -0.15 -17.70 -2.95
C ALA A 253 -0.40 -16.44 -2.11
N PHE A 254 0.52 -15.48 -2.21
CA PHE A 254 0.42 -14.21 -1.52
C PHE A 254 -0.66 -13.30 -2.11
N THR A 255 -0.76 -13.19 -3.44
CA THR A 255 -1.85 -12.44 -4.09
C THR A 255 -3.22 -12.97 -3.63
N LEU A 256 -3.38 -14.30 -3.61
CA LEU A 256 -4.61 -14.94 -3.14
C LEU A 256 -4.88 -14.65 -1.68
N LEU A 257 -3.85 -14.69 -0.82
CA LEU A 257 -3.98 -14.36 0.58
C LEU A 257 -4.40 -12.88 0.79
N CYS A 258 -3.81 -11.93 0.06
CA CYS A 258 -4.24 -10.53 0.08
C CYS A 258 -5.69 -10.38 -0.34
N LEU A 259 -6.07 -11.00 -1.46
CA LEU A 259 -7.44 -10.96 -1.96
C LEU A 259 -8.40 -11.54 -0.92
N ALA A 260 -8.06 -12.68 -0.30
CA ALA A 260 -8.88 -13.30 0.73
C ALA A 260 -8.99 -12.41 1.97
N LEU A 261 -7.88 -11.85 2.46
CA LEU A 261 -7.86 -10.98 3.64
C LEU A 261 -8.55 -9.64 3.43
N THR A 262 -8.63 -9.14 2.20
CA THR A 262 -9.34 -7.90 1.90
C THR A 262 -10.78 -8.15 1.51
N ILE A 263 -11.05 -8.99 0.49
CA ILE A 263 -12.38 -9.17 -0.09
C ILE A 263 -13.33 -9.87 0.89
N PHE A 264 -12.90 -10.97 1.52
CA PHE A 264 -13.81 -11.77 2.33
C PHE A 264 -14.30 -11.04 3.58
N PRO A 265 -13.43 -10.38 4.37
CA PRO A 265 -13.89 -9.52 5.46
C PRO A 265 -14.74 -8.36 4.98
N THR A 266 -14.39 -7.71 3.86
CA THR A 266 -15.20 -6.60 3.31
C THR A 266 -16.62 -7.05 2.97
N ILE A 267 -16.77 -8.17 2.27
CA ILE A 267 -18.09 -8.75 1.95
C ILE A 267 -18.86 -9.08 3.24
N SER A 268 -18.16 -9.62 4.24
CA SER A 268 -18.77 -9.93 5.54
C SER A 268 -19.25 -8.67 6.27
N SER A 269 -18.45 -7.60 6.29
CA SER A 269 -18.83 -6.32 6.89
C SER A 269 -20.03 -5.71 6.18
N VAL A 270 -20.05 -5.76 4.84
CA VAL A 270 -21.20 -5.30 4.03
C VAL A 270 -22.47 -6.10 4.35
N TYR A 271 -22.36 -7.42 4.55
CA TYR A 271 -23.49 -8.25 4.94
C TYR A 271 -24.04 -7.88 6.32
N TRP A 272 -23.18 -7.69 7.32
CA TRP A 272 -23.61 -7.39 8.69
C TRP A 272 -24.07 -5.96 8.90
N LEU A 273 -23.51 -5.00 8.17
CA LEU A 273 -23.77 -3.57 8.31
C LEU A 273 -24.67 -3.02 7.19
N GLY A 274 -25.27 -3.88 6.37
CA GLY A 274 -25.98 -3.50 5.14
C GLY A 274 -27.01 -2.38 5.31
N ASP A 275 -27.76 -2.38 6.41
CA ASP A 275 -28.79 -1.36 6.70
C ASP A 275 -28.20 -0.02 7.20
N GLN A 276 -26.89 0.02 7.50
CA GLN A 276 -26.20 1.16 8.11
C GLN A 276 -25.14 1.78 7.19
N ILE A 277 -25.06 1.33 5.94
CA ILE A 277 -24.07 1.75 4.95
C ILE A 277 -24.77 2.17 3.66
N SER A 278 -24.09 2.98 2.87
CA SER A 278 -24.48 3.21 1.48
C SER A 278 -23.26 3.00 0.59
N LEU A 279 -23.45 2.39 -0.58
CA LEU A 279 -22.34 2.14 -1.52
C LEU A 279 -22.21 3.23 -2.58
N VAL A 280 -23.30 3.95 -2.86
CA VAL A 280 -23.38 4.89 -3.98
C VAL A 280 -23.86 6.26 -3.54
N GLU A 281 -24.85 6.32 -2.63
CA GLU A 281 -25.49 7.59 -2.26
C GLU A 281 -24.50 8.51 -1.52
N PHE A 282 -23.63 7.94 -0.68
CA PHE A 282 -22.66 8.72 0.09
C PHE A 282 -21.59 9.43 -0.76
N TYR A 283 -21.36 9.02 -2.02
CA TYR A 283 -20.47 9.74 -2.95
C TYR A 283 -21.18 10.89 -3.68
N GLY A 284 -22.52 10.81 -3.78
CA GLY A 284 -23.35 11.83 -4.41
C GLY A 284 -23.67 13.01 -3.49
N GLU A 285 -23.88 12.73 -2.20
CA GLU A 285 -24.20 13.68 -1.12
C GLU A 285 -23.09 14.65 -0.74
#